data_AF-A0A6J6UPW0-F1
#
_entry.id   AF-A0A6J6UPW0-F1
#
_cell.length_a   1.000
_cell.length_b   1.000
_cell.length_c   1.000
_cell.angle_alpha   90.00
_cell.angle_beta   90.00
_cell.angle_gamma   90.00
#
_symmetry.space_group_name_H-M   'P 1'
#
loop_
_entity.id
_entity.type
_entity.pdbx_description
1 polymer ?
#
loop_
_entity_poly.entity_id
_entity_poly.type
_entity_poly.pdbx_seq_one_letter_code
_entity_poly.pdbx_strand_id
1 'polypeptide(L)'
;MATDQTADQRSPRTVRRALVALGTVLTLGAVLLVEQRSSGPAGAEDMKDTPGERAGGGDGGTVRAGGADEGPRGAVTIALAGDVHLEGVLAELDDQSGSTLGPMSRALSTADVAVVNLESAISDGSLPMAAKELEDPGNRYWFSASPSVLGLMERSGVDAVSLANNHGADYGRAGLRAALAAAEGSPVGVVGVGRTPEEAYAPYRTSVRGTDIAVLAADASPRESAERTWAIGPGTGVGIAAARRPDAPALLAAVRDAAARDDVVVVYLHWGEELQVAPTADQRALAESLAEAGADVVVGAHSHVLQGAGMLGDTYVGYGLGNFAWYHGRQSETGVLRLTVRDGEVVRDQWVLGRIPLEGGVPQPLERSERPAAVAAWRALGPAAGLAALERPERAPDGPSDGAGSSGEAAAPDVPAEFVGTVRPLGPAVRQRMLGVSHRPAECPLGWDDLRLLRLSYVGYDGVDRVGRMVVAREVAQDVVGIFRDLHEARFPIRQMLLVDAYGGDDDRSMAADNTSAYNCRAVTGGSTFSDHAYGKAIDINPVRNPYVLPSGILPPAGRAYADVDRSAGADADPGVIVAGDVVVRAFTSRGWEWGASFADYQHFSTN
;
A
#
# COMPACT_ATOMS: atom_id res chain seq x y z
N MET A 1 -61.86 27.50 -26.46
CA MET A 1 -61.36 26.77 -25.26
C MET A 1 -59.92 27.22 -25.09
N ALA A 2 -59.64 28.36 -24.43
CA ALA A 2 -59.69 28.60 -22.97
C ALA A 2 -58.64 27.73 -22.27
N THR A 3 -57.62 28.21 -21.54
CA THR A 3 -57.34 29.48 -20.82
C THR A 3 -55.81 29.56 -20.63
N ASP A 4 -55.10 30.67 -20.82
CA ASP A 4 -55.06 31.94 -20.06
C ASP A 4 -54.40 31.82 -18.67
N GLN A 5 -53.25 32.46 -18.45
CA GLN A 5 -53.17 33.67 -17.62
C GLN A 5 -51.76 34.27 -17.55
N THR A 6 -51.71 35.57 -17.85
CA THR A 6 -50.59 36.51 -17.72
C THR A 6 -50.80 37.46 -16.55
N ALA A 7 -49.68 37.96 -16.00
CA ALA A 7 -49.47 39.28 -15.40
C ALA A 7 -50.17 39.52 -14.02
N ASP A 8 -49.75 40.42 -13.13
CA ASP A 8 -49.04 41.69 -13.27
C ASP A 8 -48.69 42.23 -11.84
N GLN A 9 -47.82 43.25 -11.78
CA GLN A 9 -47.83 44.40 -10.85
C GLN A 9 -46.77 44.58 -9.73
N ARG A 10 -45.90 45.57 -10.04
CA ARG A 10 -45.64 46.84 -9.30
C ARG A 10 -44.47 46.92 -8.31
N SER A 11 -43.45 47.69 -8.72
CA SER A 11 -42.63 48.57 -7.85
C SER A 11 -43.48 49.74 -7.31
N PRO A 12 -43.13 50.45 -6.21
CA PRO A 12 -42.02 51.43 -6.22
C PRO A 12 -41.32 51.72 -4.85
N ARG A 13 -40.11 52.32 -4.87
CA ARG A 13 -39.74 53.60 -4.19
C ARG A 13 -38.22 53.78 -3.96
N THR A 14 -37.71 54.84 -4.56
CA THR A 14 -36.48 55.61 -4.26
C THR A 14 -36.53 56.34 -2.91
N VAL A 15 -35.41 56.41 -2.15
CA VAL A 15 -35.00 57.58 -1.35
C VAL A 15 -33.45 57.72 -1.25
N ARG A 16 -32.96 58.82 -1.85
CA ARG A 16 -31.85 59.76 -1.56
C ARG A 16 -30.58 59.37 -0.74
N ARG A 17 -29.43 59.54 -1.42
CA ARG A 17 -28.25 60.41 -1.15
C ARG A 17 -27.91 60.80 0.30
N ALA A 18 -26.64 60.56 0.66
CA ALA A 18 -25.79 61.50 1.42
C ALA A 18 -24.35 61.48 0.88
N LEU A 19 -23.88 62.66 0.47
CA LEU A 19 -22.50 63.02 0.13
C LEU A 19 -21.81 63.50 1.41
N VAL A 20 -20.55 63.10 1.64
CA VAL A 20 -19.52 63.99 2.21
C VAL A 20 -18.21 63.72 1.48
N ALA A 21 -17.61 64.80 0.99
CA ALA A 21 -16.33 64.89 0.31
C ALA A 21 -15.29 65.55 1.24
N LEU A 22 -14.06 65.68 0.69
CA LEU A 22 -12.82 66.30 1.20
C LEU A 22 -11.95 65.36 2.06
N GLY A 23 -10.64 65.29 1.84
CA GLY A 23 -9.78 66.04 0.93
C GLY A 23 -8.31 65.67 1.19
N THR A 24 -7.56 65.57 0.10
CA THR A 24 -6.10 65.45 0.02
C THR A 24 -5.42 66.74 0.52
N VAL A 25 -4.26 66.66 1.19
CA VAL A 25 -3.10 67.58 1.01
C VAL A 25 -1.81 66.95 1.55
N LEU A 26 -0.76 67.03 0.72
CA LEU A 26 0.67 66.78 0.94
C LEU A 26 1.36 67.81 1.86
N THR A 27 2.50 67.44 2.49
CA THR A 27 3.82 68.13 2.53
C THR A 27 4.71 67.42 3.58
N LEU A 28 5.92 66.89 3.33
CA LEU A 28 7.25 67.39 2.91
C LEU A 28 8.00 68.30 3.93
N GLY A 29 9.22 67.89 4.31
CA GLY A 29 10.28 68.71 4.95
C GLY A 29 10.82 68.14 6.28
N ALA A 30 11.94 67.41 6.32
CA ALA A 30 13.36 67.86 6.37
C ALA A 30 13.83 68.23 7.82
N VAL A 31 14.72 67.46 8.46
CA VAL A 31 16.22 67.49 8.47
C VAL A 31 16.81 68.22 9.71
N LEU A 32 17.62 67.49 10.50
CA LEU A 32 18.91 67.81 11.18
C LEU A 32 19.03 67.06 12.54
N LEU A 33 19.89 66.06 12.76
CA LEU A 33 21.37 65.96 12.82
C LEU A 33 21.98 66.40 14.17
N VAL A 34 23.01 65.64 14.58
CA VAL A 34 24.11 65.91 15.56
C VAL A 34 23.93 65.26 16.93
N GLU A 35 24.89 64.53 17.54
CA GLU A 35 26.17 63.90 17.14
C GLU A 35 26.66 63.03 18.32
N GLN A 36 27.46 62.00 18.00
CA GLN A 36 28.68 61.51 18.67
C GLN A 36 28.64 61.01 20.15
N ARG A 37 29.42 59.98 20.57
CA ARG A 37 30.76 59.58 20.10
C ARG A 37 31.20 58.20 20.63
N SER A 38 32.06 57.57 19.81
CA SER A 38 33.24 56.71 20.11
C SER A 38 33.02 55.35 20.79
N SER A 39 33.67 54.24 20.37
CA SER A 39 34.99 54.07 19.73
C SER A 39 35.15 52.65 19.13
N GLY A 40 35.75 52.54 17.93
CA GLY A 40 36.31 51.30 17.37
C GLY A 40 37.76 51.04 17.86
N PRO A 41 38.68 50.41 17.07
CA PRO A 41 38.50 49.83 15.72
C PRO A 41 39.32 48.52 15.41
N ALA A 42 39.14 48.03 14.17
CA ALA A 42 40.10 47.44 13.20
C ALA A 42 40.94 46.18 13.54
N GLY A 43 41.29 45.30 12.59
CA GLY A 43 41.30 45.42 11.14
C GLY A 43 41.50 44.07 10.41
N ALA A 44 41.49 44.16 9.08
CA ALA A 44 41.70 43.09 8.12
C ALA A 44 42.98 43.37 7.32
N GLU A 45 43.78 42.36 6.99
CA GLU A 45 44.68 42.34 5.83
C GLU A 45 44.82 40.91 5.26
N ASP A 46 44.93 40.85 3.93
CA ASP A 46 45.10 39.68 3.05
C ASP A 46 46.57 39.19 2.98
N MET A 47 46.75 37.90 2.66
CA MET A 47 47.54 37.36 1.51
C MET A 47 48.38 36.08 1.80
N LYS A 48 47.99 34.99 1.11
CA LYS A 48 48.73 33.83 0.53
C LYS A 48 49.94 33.21 1.27
N ASP A 49 49.85 31.91 1.63
CA ASP A 49 50.52 30.77 0.95
C ASP A 49 50.20 29.41 1.65
N THR A 50 50.18 28.31 0.89
CA THR A 50 49.90 26.89 1.28
C THR A 50 51.23 26.14 1.59
N PRO A 51 51.30 24.85 1.97
CA PRO A 51 50.41 23.91 2.70
C PRO A 51 51.05 23.37 4.00
N GLY A 52 50.25 22.78 4.91
CA GLY A 52 50.76 22.03 6.05
C GLY A 52 49.71 21.15 6.73
N GLU A 53 49.81 19.84 6.51
CA GLU A 53 49.07 18.76 7.16
C GLU A 53 49.06 18.81 8.70
N ARG A 54 47.88 18.54 9.28
CA ARG A 54 47.54 17.66 10.43
C ARG A 54 46.27 18.20 11.09
N ALA A 55 45.11 17.57 10.97
CA ALA A 55 44.65 16.29 11.55
C ALA A 55 43.69 16.53 12.73
N GLY A 56 42.51 15.91 12.63
CA GLY A 56 41.45 15.84 13.67
C GLY A 56 40.25 16.73 13.34
N GLY A 57 39.02 16.26 13.14
CA GLY A 57 38.42 14.95 13.38
C GLY A 57 36.94 15.20 13.69
N GLY A 58 36.03 14.57 12.94
CA GLY A 58 34.58 14.75 13.09
C GLY A 58 33.81 13.96 12.05
N ASP A 59 34.19 12.70 11.86
CA ASP A 59 33.41 11.73 11.09
C ASP A 59 32.37 11.09 12.03
N GLY A 60 31.12 11.12 11.59
CA GLY A 60 29.95 10.72 12.36
C GLY A 60 29.03 9.82 11.52
N GLY A 61 29.62 8.86 10.80
CA GLY A 61 28.89 7.74 10.21
C GLY A 61 29.52 6.43 10.67
N THR A 62 28.77 5.62 11.43
CA THR A 62 29.21 4.29 11.86
C THR A 62 29.31 3.34 10.66
N VAL A 63 30.48 3.26 10.05
CA VAL A 63 30.83 2.22 9.07
C VAL A 63 31.34 0.99 9.83
N ARG A 64 30.64 -0.14 9.72
CA ARG A 64 31.26 -1.45 9.98
C ARG A 64 32.00 -1.87 8.72
N ALA A 65 33.32 -1.79 8.74
CA ALA A 65 34.17 -2.35 7.69
C ALA A 65 34.09 -3.88 7.73
N GLY A 66 33.49 -4.48 6.70
CA GLY A 66 33.61 -5.90 6.36
C GLY A 66 34.54 -6.04 5.15
N GLY A 67 35.52 -6.92 5.25
CA GLY A 67 36.48 -7.18 4.16
C GLY A 67 35.81 -7.76 2.92
N ALA A 68 36.41 -7.48 1.77
CA ALA A 68 36.05 -8.06 0.48
C ALA A 68 36.15 -9.58 0.54
N ASP A 69 35.00 -10.25 0.51
CA ASP A 69 34.89 -11.70 0.33
C ASP A 69 34.48 -11.93 -1.13
N GLU A 70 35.40 -12.44 -1.95
CA GLU A 70 35.20 -12.80 -3.37
C GLU A 70 34.40 -14.11 -3.51
N GLY A 71 33.31 -14.23 -2.77
CA GLY A 71 32.28 -15.26 -2.98
C GLY A 71 31.24 -14.79 -4.01
N PRO A 72 30.51 -15.71 -4.67
CA PRO A 72 29.41 -15.30 -5.55
C PRO A 72 28.38 -14.49 -4.77
N ARG A 73 28.10 -13.27 -5.23
CA ARG A 73 27.20 -12.34 -4.53
C ARG A 73 25.80 -12.95 -4.51
N GLY A 74 25.19 -13.01 -3.32
CA GLY A 74 23.85 -13.56 -3.16
C GLY A 74 22.84 -12.71 -3.93
N ALA A 75 21.75 -13.33 -4.41
CA ALA A 75 20.67 -12.56 -5.02
C ALA A 75 20.05 -11.60 -3.97
N VAL A 76 19.81 -10.35 -4.39
CA VAL A 76 19.18 -9.29 -3.59
C VAL A 76 17.81 -8.95 -4.17
N THR A 77 16.85 -8.63 -3.32
CA THR A 77 15.50 -8.24 -3.74
C THR A 77 15.20 -6.78 -3.41
N ILE A 78 14.81 -6.01 -4.42
CA ILE A 78 14.42 -4.60 -4.29
C ILE A 78 12.91 -4.49 -4.52
N ALA A 79 12.18 -3.88 -3.60
CA ALA A 79 10.75 -3.59 -3.70
C ALA A 79 10.49 -2.11 -3.96
N LEU A 80 9.63 -1.82 -4.93
CA LEU A 80 9.33 -0.47 -5.39
C LEU A 80 7.80 -0.35 -5.43
N ALA A 81 7.24 0.63 -4.73
CA ALA A 81 5.81 0.92 -4.78
C ALA A 81 5.56 2.39 -5.08
N GLY A 82 4.37 2.68 -5.59
CA GLY A 82 3.97 4.00 -6.07
C GLY A 82 3.64 5.01 -4.97
N ASP A 83 2.71 5.92 -5.27
CA ASP A 83 2.44 7.09 -4.46
C ASP A 83 1.82 6.74 -3.09
N VAL A 84 2.47 7.16 -2.02
CA VAL A 84 1.98 7.10 -0.65
C VAL A 84 1.58 8.50 -0.23
N HIS A 85 0.31 8.64 0.09
CA HIS A 85 -0.30 9.91 0.41
C HIS A 85 -1.26 9.74 1.58
N LEU A 86 -1.06 10.54 2.64
CA LEU A 86 -1.69 10.32 3.93
C LEU A 86 -2.82 11.31 4.26
N GLU A 87 -3.56 11.84 3.27
CA GLU A 87 -4.72 12.68 3.56
C GLU A 87 -6.04 11.90 3.71
N GLY A 88 -7.07 12.61 4.16
CA GLY A 88 -8.44 12.09 4.20
C GLY A 88 -8.57 10.87 5.10
N VAL A 89 -8.98 9.73 4.54
CA VAL A 89 -9.13 8.47 5.30
C VAL A 89 -7.80 7.93 5.85
N LEU A 90 -6.67 8.47 5.43
CA LEU A 90 -5.32 8.10 5.85
C LEU A 90 -4.67 9.10 6.82
N ALA A 91 -5.32 10.25 7.11
CA ALA A 91 -4.76 11.31 7.95
C ALA A 91 -4.38 10.88 9.37
N GLU A 92 -5.07 9.86 9.90
CA GLU A 92 -4.82 9.34 11.24
C GLU A 92 -3.92 8.09 11.22
N LEU A 93 -3.44 7.66 10.06
CA LEU A 93 -2.74 6.40 9.93
C LEU A 93 -1.33 6.46 10.56
N ASP A 94 -0.59 7.55 10.37
CA ASP A 94 0.77 7.76 10.89
C ASP A 94 0.83 8.02 12.40
N ASP A 95 -0.21 8.65 12.96
CA ASP A 95 -0.32 8.94 14.39
C ASP A 95 -0.76 7.74 15.26
N GLN A 96 -1.12 6.62 14.62
CA GLN A 96 -1.53 5.40 15.31
C GLN A 96 -0.35 4.44 15.60
N SER A 97 -0.26 4.00 16.86
CA SER A 97 0.74 3.01 17.28
C SER A 97 0.51 1.66 16.60
N GLY A 98 1.55 1.13 15.95
CA GLY A 98 1.51 -0.15 15.23
C GLY A 98 0.92 -0.08 13.81
N SER A 99 0.61 1.11 13.29
CA SER A 99 0.15 1.30 11.92
C SER A 99 1.22 0.95 10.88
N THR A 100 0.74 0.48 9.73
CA THR A 100 1.50 0.17 8.52
C THR A 100 0.70 0.57 7.28
N LEU A 101 1.31 0.56 6.10
CA LEU A 101 0.67 0.73 4.79
C LEU A 101 -0.19 -0.48 4.37
N GLY A 102 -0.85 -1.13 5.34
CA GLY A 102 -1.79 -2.22 5.12
C GLY A 102 -1.16 -3.57 4.77
N PRO A 103 -1.98 -4.56 4.36
CA PRO A 103 -1.53 -5.94 4.18
C PRO A 103 -0.46 -6.13 3.10
N MET A 104 -0.36 -5.21 2.13
CA MET A 104 0.68 -5.25 1.10
C MET A 104 2.04 -4.77 1.59
N SER A 105 2.15 -4.20 2.80
CA SER A 105 3.43 -3.91 3.47
C SER A 105 4.33 -5.16 3.55
N ARG A 106 3.74 -6.37 3.58
CA ARG A 106 4.53 -7.62 3.52
C ARG A 106 5.37 -7.75 2.25
N ALA A 107 4.91 -7.23 1.11
CA ALA A 107 5.68 -7.28 -0.12
C ALA A 107 6.87 -6.31 -0.12
N LEU A 108 6.78 -5.24 0.68
CA LEU A 108 7.88 -4.32 0.99
C LEU A 108 8.83 -4.97 2.00
N SER A 109 8.32 -5.33 3.18
CA SER A 109 9.13 -5.81 4.31
C SER A 109 9.83 -7.17 4.14
N THR A 110 9.50 -7.92 3.09
CA THR A 110 10.19 -9.17 2.75
C THR A 110 11.20 -9.01 1.61
N ALA A 111 11.36 -7.80 1.08
CA ALA A 111 12.49 -7.44 0.24
C ALA A 111 13.70 -7.06 1.11
N ASP A 112 14.88 -7.05 0.49
CA ASP A 112 16.11 -6.63 1.13
C ASP A 112 16.24 -5.10 1.16
N VAL A 113 15.64 -4.41 0.18
CA VAL A 113 15.50 -2.95 0.12
C VAL A 113 14.11 -2.59 -0.41
N ALA A 114 13.41 -1.63 0.21
CA ALA A 114 12.11 -1.15 -0.21
C ALA A 114 12.04 0.38 -0.31
N VAL A 115 11.50 0.89 -1.42
CA VAL A 115 11.40 2.32 -1.71
C VAL A 115 9.99 2.70 -2.14
N VAL A 116 9.48 3.83 -1.64
CA VAL A 116 8.18 4.39 -2.03
C VAL A 116 8.29 5.89 -2.33
N ASN A 117 7.33 6.44 -3.08
CA ASN A 117 7.18 7.89 -3.20
C ASN A 117 6.28 8.40 -2.06
N LEU A 118 6.77 9.32 -1.23
CA LEU A 118 5.97 9.99 -0.21
C LEU A 118 5.47 11.31 -0.79
N GLU A 119 4.24 11.30 -1.31
CA GLU A 119 3.63 12.43 -2.02
C GLU A 119 2.89 13.36 -1.05
N SER A 120 3.63 13.84 -0.06
CA SER A 120 3.18 14.77 0.97
C SER A 120 4.39 15.50 1.53
N ALA A 121 4.24 16.78 1.85
CA ALA A 121 5.26 17.47 2.62
C ALA A 121 5.32 16.89 4.05
N ILE A 122 6.53 16.75 4.61
CA ILE A 122 6.68 16.39 6.03
C ILE A 122 6.62 17.66 6.86
N SER A 123 5.51 17.86 7.57
CA SER A 123 5.22 19.06 8.36
C SER A 123 4.18 18.73 9.44
N ASP A 124 4.28 19.39 10.59
CA ASP A 124 3.30 19.27 11.68
C ASP A 124 2.03 20.11 11.44
N GLY A 125 1.85 20.63 10.22
CA GLY A 125 0.73 21.48 9.83
C GLY A 125 0.76 22.90 10.42
N SER A 126 1.75 23.24 11.25
CA SER A 126 1.86 24.57 11.87
C SER A 126 2.48 25.62 10.95
N LEU A 127 3.14 25.17 9.88
CA LEU A 127 3.85 26.01 8.92
C LEU A 127 2.88 26.64 7.91
N PRO A 128 3.19 27.85 7.40
CA PRO A 128 2.39 28.46 6.34
C PRO A 128 2.52 27.65 5.04
N MET A 129 1.37 27.39 4.41
CA MET A 129 1.30 26.81 3.07
C MET A 129 2.01 27.70 2.06
N ALA A 130 2.77 27.10 1.14
CA ALA A 130 3.45 27.83 0.10
C ALA A 130 2.49 28.27 -1.02
N ALA A 131 2.78 29.38 -1.68
CA ALA A 131 1.93 29.84 -2.77
C ALA A 131 2.08 28.92 -3.99
N LYS A 132 0.96 28.37 -4.48
CA LYS A 132 0.88 27.52 -5.69
C LYS A 132 0.42 28.33 -6.91
N GLU A 133 1.00 29.51 -7.12
CA GLU A 133 0.51 30.48 -8.11
C GLU A 133 0.58 30.00 -9.56
N LEU A 134 1.46 29.02 -9.83
CA LEU A 134 1.63 28.40 -11.15
C LEU A 134 0.60 27.29 -11.43
N GLU A 135 -0.09 26.81 -10.40
CA GLU A 135 -1.16 25.81 -10.51
C GLU A 135 -2.52 26.47 -10.74
N ASP A 136 -3.44 25.73 -11.38
CA ASP A 136 -4.82 26.14 -11.55
C ASP A 136 -5.44 26.44 -10.17
N PRO A 137 -5.94 27.67 -9.93
CA PRO A 137 -6.57 28.03 -8.66
C PRO A 137 -7.68 27.09 -8.19
N GLY A 138 -8.38 26.41 -9.11
CA GLY A 138 -9.42 25.43 -8.79
C GLY A 138 -8.91 24.03 -8.43
N ASN A 139 -7.61 23.77 -8.58
CA ASN A 139 -6.98 22.45 -8.41
C ASN A 139 -5.75 22.50 -7.48
N ARG A 140 -5.67 23.49 -6.59
CA ARG A 140 -4.54 23.62 -5.65
C ARG A 140 -4.77 22.75 -4.43
N TYR A 141 -3.79 21.90 -4.16
CA TYR A 141 -3.77 21.07 -2.98
C TYR A 141 -2.49 21.27 -2.19
N TRP A 142 -2.61 21.25 -0.87
CA TRP A 142 -1.51 21.30 0.06
C TRP A 142 -1.60 20.07 0.95
N PHE A 143 -0.61 19.21 0.85
CA PHE A 143 -0.59 17.92 1.52
C PHE A 143 0.49 17.89 2.59
N SER A 144 0.12 17.38 3.75
CA SER A 144 1.00 17.30 4.91
C SER A 144 0.92 15.93 5.54
N ALA A 145 2.07 15.37 5.86
CA ALA A 145 2.20 14.22 6.75
C ALA A 145 3.00 14.65 7.98
N SER A 146 2.61 14.16 9.16
CA SER A 146 3.33 14.42 10.41
C SER A 146 4.74 13.84 10.31
N PRO A 147 5.77 14.39 11.01
CA PRO A 147 7.08 13.76 11.08
C PRO A 147 7.06 12.29 11.54
N SER A 148 6.02 11.86 12.26
CA SER A 148 5.78 10.46 12.65
C SER A 148 5.64 9.51 11.45
N VAL A 149 5.36 10.03 10.25
CA VAL A 149 5.24 9.29 8.99
C VAL A 149 6.45 8.42 8.70
N LEU A 150 7.66 8.89 9.00
CA LEU A 150 8.88 8.10 8.76
C LEU A 150 8.90 6.82 9.63
N GLY A 151 8.38 6.89 10.86
CA GLY A 151 8.18 5.71 11.70
C GLY A 151 7.09 4.78 11.18
N LEU A 152 6.05 5.30 10.51
CA LEU A 152 5.07 4.46 9.81
C LEU A 152 5.69 3.73 8.61
N MET A 153 6.55 4.41 7.84
CA MET A 153 7.28 3.82 6.72
C MET A 153 8.18 2.69 7.21
N GLU A 154 8.95 2.92 8.27
CA GLU A 154 9.79 1.90 8.90
C GLU A 154 8.98 0.65 9.27
N ARG A 155 7.87 0.82 10.00
CA ARG A 155 7.00 -0.30 10.41
C ARG A 155 6.37 -1.04 9.24
N SER A 156 6.26 -0.39 8.08
CA SER A 156 5.78 -0.98 6.83
C SER A 156 6.87 -1.71 6.06
N GLY A 157 8.11 -1.67 6.55
CA GLY A 157 9.28 -2.26 5.91
C GLY A 157 9.78 -1.46 4.72
N VAL A 158 9.72 -0.13 4.80
CA VAL A 158 10.29 0.80 3.81
C VAL A 158 11.65 1.28 4.33
N ASP A 159 12.67 1.20 3.48
CA ASP A 159 14.04 1.62 3.81
C ASP A 159 14.33 3.05 3.35
N ALA A 160 13.69 3.51 2.27
CA ALA A 160 13.81 4.87 1.78
C ALA A 160 12.51 5.42 1.19
N VAL A 161 12.32 6.74 1.32
CA VAL A 161 11.23 7.49 0.67
C VAL A 161 11.79 8.56 -0.25
N SER A 162 11.16 8.73 -1.41
CA SER A 162 11.34 9.93 -2.23
C SER A 162 10.44 11.06 -1.73
N LEU A 163 11.01 12.25 -1.54
CA LEU A 163 10.27 13.51 -1.43
C LEU A 163 10.40 14.39 -2.69
N ALA A 164 11.08 13.90 -3.73
CA ALA A 164 11.20 14.62 -4.99
C ALA A 164 9.93 14.43 -5.83
N ASN A 165 8.90 15.17 -5.46
CA ASN A 165 7.61 15.22 -6.15
C ASN A 165 7.02 16.63 -6.05
N ASN A 166 5.92 16.88 -6.78
CA ASN A 166 5.16 18.12 -6.79
C ASN A 166 4.66 18.56 -5.40
N HIS A 167 4.42 17.62 -4.48
CA HIS A 167 3.87 17.90 -3.15
C HIS A 167 4.91 18.00 -2.01
N GLY A 168 6.15 17.58 -2.25
CA GLY A 168 7.21 17.59 -1.22
C GLY A 168 7.52 18.99 -0.68
N ALA A 169 7.19 20.04 -1.43
CA ALA A 169 7.40 21.44 -1.08
C ALA A 169 6.11 22.23 -0.84
N ASP A 170 5.00 21.58 -0.50
CA ASP A 170 3.71 22.25 -0.25
C ASP A 170 3.78 23.29 0.89
N TYR A 171 4.69 23.11 1.85
CA TYR A 171 4.97 24.06 2.93
C TYR A 171 6.25 24.88 2.69
N GLY A 172 6.69 24.92 1.44
CA GLY A 172 7.80 25.69 0.92
C GLY A 172 9.13 25.36 1.59
N ARG A 173 10.06 26.32 1.61
CA ARG A 173 11.38 26.13 2.22
C ARG A 173 11.34 25.87 3.73
N ALA A 174 10.27 26.26 4.42
CA ALA A 174 10.09 25.93 5.84
C ALA A 174 9.76 24.43 5.99
N GLY A 175 8.80 23.93 5.20
CA GLY A 175 8.46 22.51 5.12
C GLY A 175 9.65 21.65 4.71
N LEU A 176 10.40 22.04 3.68
CA LEU A 176 11.59 21.27 3.26
C LEU A 176 12.66 21.20 4.35
N ARG A 177 12.84 22.25 5.16
CA ARG A 177 13.74 22.19 6.33
C ARG A 177 13.20 21.28 7.43
N ALA A 178 11.88 21.31 7.67
CA ALA A 178 11.23 20.41 8.62
C ALA A 178 11.38 18.95 8.19
N ALA A 179 11.22 18.65 6.90
CA ALA A 179 11.45 17.33 6.33
C ALA A 179 12.90 16.85 6.53
N LEU A 180 13.89 17.70 6.22
CA LEU A 180 15.30 17.37 6.47
C LEU A 180 15.61 17.17 7.96
N ALA A 181 15.01 17.99 8.84
CA ALA A 181 15.16 17.81 10.28
C ALA A 181 14.48 16.53 10.80
N ALA A 182 13.36 16.11 10.22
CA ALA A 182 12.71 14.85 10.54
C ALA A 182 13.52 13.64 10.04
N ALA A 183 14.22 13.80 8.91
CA ALA A 183 15.12 12.78 8.37
C ALA A 183 16.37 12.57 9.24
N GLU A 184 16.82 13.59 9.98
CA GLU A 184 17.95 13.48 10.90
C GLU A 184 17.65 12.48 12.03
N GLY A 185 18.24 11.28 11.95
CA GLY A 185 18.04 10.21 12.92
C GLY A 185 16.88 9.27 12.60
N SER A 186 16.22 9.43 11.45
CA SER A 186 15.25 8.47 10.94
C SER A 186 15.95 7.17 10.50
N PRO A 187 15.39 5.99 10.79
CA PRO A 187 15.86 4.72 10.23
C PRO A 187 15.50 4.57 8.75
N VAL A 188 14.54 5.37 8.26
CA VAL A 188 14.15 5.45 6.84
C VAL A 188 14.92 6.59 6.19
N GLY A 189 15.61 6.29 5.10
CA GLY A 189 16.29 7.28 4.27
C GLY A 189 15.29 8.21 3.57
N VAL A 190 15.64 9.47 3.43
CA VAL A 190 14.86 10.46 2.66
C VAL A 190 15.73 10.95 1.53
N VAL A 191 15.27 10.78 0.29
CA VAL A 191 16.01 11.16 -0.94
C VAL A 191 15.27 12.20 -1.76
N GLY A 192 16.03 12.94 -2.58
CA GLY A 192 15.47 13.91 -3.53
C GLY A 192 15.22 15.30 -2.96
N VAL A 193 15.70 15.60 -1.75
CA VAL A 193 15.63 16.92 -1.10
C VAL A 193 16.96 17.22 -0.41
N GLY A 194 17.39 18.47 -0.41
CA GLY A 194 18.65 18.85 0.22
C GLY A 194 18.85 20.35 0.37
N ARG A 195 19.88 20.75 1.13
CA ARG A 195 20.29 22.14 1.36
C ARG A 195 21.24 22.65 0.27
N THR A 196 21.84 21.73 -0.48
CA THR A 196 22.67 21.99 -1.65
C THR A 196 22.30 21.03 -2.78
N PRO A 197 22.69 21.31 -4.04
CA PRO A 197 22.53 20.35 -5.13
C PRO A 197 23.17 18.98 -4.82
N GLU A 198 24.35 18.96 -4.20
CA GLU A 198 25.04 17.72 -3.84
C GLU A 198 24.23 16.88 -2.85
N GLU A 199 23.58 17.52 -1.87
CA GLU A 199 22.71 16.83 -0.90
C GLU A 199 21.40 16.36 -1.55
N ALA A 200 20.76 17.20 -2.37
CA ALA A 200 19.47 16.88 -2.95
C ALA A 200 19.54 15.74 -3.97
N TYR A 201 20.64 15.65 -4.72
CA TYR A 201 20.90 14.56 -5.68
C TYR A 201 21.73 13.41 -5.07
N ALA A 202 22.02 13.43 -3.76
CA ALA A 202 22.72 12.33 -3.10
C ALA A 202 21.82 11.08 -3.02
N PRO A 203 22.36 9.88 -3.28
CA PRO A 203 21.61 8.65 -3.11
C PRO A 203 21.47 8.26 -1.63
N TYR A 204 20.38 7.57 -1.31
CA TYR A 204 20.37 6.63 -0.20
C TYR A 204 21.22 5.42 -0.60
N ARG A 205 22.18 5.02 0.26
CA ARG A 205 23.09 3.89 0.01
C ARG A 205 22.94 2.81 1.06
N THR A 206 22.96 1.57 0.61
CA THR A 206 22.98 0.39 1.48
C THR A 206 23.74 -0.76 0.81
N SER A 207 24.32 -1.65 1.62
CA SER A 207 25.03 -2.83 1.14
C SER A 207 24.33 -4.08 1.65
N VAL A 208 23.80 -4.90 0.74
CA VAL A 208 23.11 -6.15 1.10
C VAL A 208 23.80 -7.34 0.45
N ARG A 209 24.22 -8.31 1.26
CA ARG A 209 24.91 -9.55 0.80
C ARG A 209 26.11 -9.25 -0.10
N GLY A 210 26.81 -8.16 0.21
CA GLY A 210 27.96 -7.70 -0.54
C GLY A 210 27.63 -6.98 -1.85
N THR A 211 26.37 -6.62 -2.12
CA THR A 211 25.96 -5.77 -3.25
C THR A 211 25.65 -4.36 -2.74
N ASP A 212 26.35 -3.36 -3.26
CA ASP A 212 26.16 -1.94 -2.98
C ASP A 212 25.04 -1.37 -3.85
N ILE A 213 24.07 -0.70 -3.24
CA ILE A 213 22.85 -0.22 -3.88
C ILE A 213 22.69 1.26 -3.59
N ALA A 214 22.54 2.06 -4.64
CA ALA A 214 22.26 3.48 -4.59
C ALA A 214 20.85 3.78 -5.11
N VAL A 215 20.07 4.54 -4.34
CA VAL A 215 18.74 5.00 -4.71
C VAL A 215 18.73 6.52 -4.82
N LEU A 216 18.56 7.05 -6.02
CA LEU A 216 18.39 8.47 -6.32
C LEU A 216 16.92 8.78 -6.60
N ALA A 217 16.51 10.02 -6.40
CA ALA A 217 15.18 10.47 -6.77
C ALA A 217 15.16 11.89 -7.36
N ALA A 218 14.19 12.15 -8.24
CA ALA A 218 13.96 13.48 -8.81
C ALA A 218 12.51 13.71 -9.25
N ASP A 219 12.05 14.95 -9.15
CA ASP A 219 10.78 15.41 -9.69
C ASP A 219 10.94 15.78 -11.16
N ALA A 220 10.14 15.16 -12.03
CA ALA A 220 10.01 15.46 -13.45
C ALA A 220 8.54 15.58 -13.86
N SER A 221 7.65 15.90 -12.92
CA SER A 221 6.23 16.14 -13.20
C SER A 221 6.05 17.37 -14.11
N PRO A 222 4.87 17.53 -14.74
CA PRO A 222 4.65 18.56 -15.75
C PRO A 222 4.35 19.93 -15.09
N ARG A 223 3.11 20.43 -15.14
CA ARG A 223 2.80 21.81 -14.72
C ARG A 223 2.75 21.97 -13.20
N GLU A 224 2.34 20.93 -12.47
CA GLU A 224 2.30 20.89 -11.00
C GLU A 224 3.72 20.82 -10.38
N SER A 225 4.74 20.63 -11.20
CA SER A 225 6.09 20.34 -10.73
C SER A 225 6.67 21.38 -9.78
N ALA A 226 7.25 20.84 -8.72
CA ALA A 226 8.03 21.59 -7.75
C ALA A 226 9.26 22.24 -8.41
N GLU A 227 9.71 21.78 -9.58
CA GLU A 227 10.91 22.25 -10.25
C GLU A 227 10.93 23.76 -10.55
N ARG A 228 9.80 24.38 -10.94
CA ARG A 228 9.79 25.83 -11.30
C ARG A 228 10.09 26.74 -10.12
N THR A 229 9.83 26.27 -8.90
CA THR A 229 9.80 27.11 -7.69
C THR A 229 10.72 26.58 -6.60
N TRP A 230 10.83 25.26 -6.52
CA TRP A 230 11.47 24.51 -5.43
C TRP A 230 12.65 23.67 -5.89
N ALA A 231 12.97 23.61 -7.20
CA ALA A 231 14.20 22.97 -7.66
C ALA A 231 15.40 23.53 -6.91
N ILE A 232 16.28 22.62 -6.50
CA ILE A 232 17.56 22.97 -5.93
C ILE A 232 18.46 23.59 -7.01
N GLY A 233 19.15 24.65 -6.64
CA GLY A 233 20.13 25.30 -7.51
C GLY A 233 21.07 26.22 -6.72
N PRO A 234 22.07 26.79 -7.40
CA PRO A 234 22.97 27.74 -6.75
C PRO A 234 22.19 28.90 -6.10
N GLY A 235 22.38 29.09 -4.79
CA GLY A 235 21.76 30.19 -4.04
C GLY A 235 20.28 30.00 -3.66
N THR A 236 19.66 28.86 -3.97
CA THR A 236 18.28 28.58 -3.55
C THR A 236 18.18 28.29 -2.05
N GLY A 237 19.27 27.84 -1.43
CA GLY A 237 19.22 27.19 -0.12
C GLY A 237 18.60 25.81 -0.26
N VAL A 238 17.65 25.44 0.60
CA VAL A 238 16.96 24.15 0.54
C VAL A 238 16.06 23.98 -0.70
N GLY A 239 16.01 22.80 -1.30
CA GLY A 239 15.24 22.52 -2.51
C GLY A 239 15.13 21.03 -2.83
N ILE A 240 14.41 20.73 -3.91
CA ILE A 240 14.12 19.39 -4.43
C ILE A 240 15.01 19.08 -5.65
N ALA A 241 15.46 17.84 -5.77
CA ALA A 241 16.10 17.34 -6.98
C ALA A 241 15.09 17.26 -8.14
N ALA A 242 15.44 17.80 -9.29
CA ALA A 242 14.52 17.93 -10.43
C ALA A 242 15.11 17.45 -11.76
N ALA A 243 14.24 17.05 -12.69
CA ALA A 243 14.60 16.41 -13.96
C ALA A 243 13.56 16.58 -15.11
N ARG A 244 12.90 17.74 -15.25
CA ARG A 244 11.86 17.97 -16.29
C ARG A 244 12.31 17.76 -17.73
N ARG A 245 13.60 17.94 -18.03
CA ARG A 245 14.12 17.77 -19.39
C ARG A 245 14.85 16.45 -19.51
N PRO A 246 14.76 15.75 -20.65
CA PRO A 246 15.48 14.49 -20.87
C PRO A 246 16.99 14.58 -20.58
N ASP A 247 17.61 15.74 -20.83
CA ASP A 247 19.04 15.97 -20.63
C ASP A 247 19.45 16.36 -19.20
N ALA A 248 18.53 16.30 -18.22
CA ALA A 248 18.65 16.69 -16.80
C ALA A 248 20.07 16.58 -16.19
N PRO A 249 20.95 17.60 -16.34
CA PRO A 249 22.38 17.37 -16.24
C PRO A 249 22.86 17.07 -14.82
N ALA A 250 22.20 17.63 -13.81
CA ALA A 250 22.52 17.37 -12.40
C ALA A 250 22.17 15.92 -12.00
N LEU A 251 20.99 15.44 -12.40
CA LEU A 251 20.59 14.05 -12.16
C LEU A 251 21.50 13.08 -12.92
N LEU A 252 21.74 13.33 -14.22
CA LEU A 252 22.60 12.48 -15.03
C LEU A 252 24.04 12.43 -14.49
N ALA A 253 24.56 13.53 -13.94
CA ALA A 253 25.86 13.54 -13.28
C ALA A 253 25.87 12.70 -11.99
N ALA A 254 24.83 12.80 -11.17
CA ALA A 254 24.69 12.01 -9.95
C ALA A 254 24.54 10.51 -10.25
N VAL A 255 23.78 10.15 -11.28
CA VAL A 255 23.65 8.75 -11.75
C VAL A 255 24.99 8.20 -12.21
N ARG A 256 25.77 8.96 -13.00
CA ARG A 256 27.12 8.53 -13.43
C ARG A 256 28.08 8.36 -12.24
N ASP A 257 28.01 9.22 -11.24
CA ASP A 257 28.82 9.08 -10.02
C ASP A 257 28.43 7.85 -9.20
N ALA A 258 27.12 7.57 -9.09
CA ALA A 258 26.62 6.36 -8.44
C ALA A 258 27.04 5.10 -9.21
N ALA A 259 26.86 5.07 -10.54
CA ALA A 259 27.21 3.92 -11.38
C ALA A 259 28.72 3.62 -11.39
N ALA A 260 29.57 4.61 -11.08
CA ALA A 260 31.00 4.41 -10.92
C ALA A 260 31.41 3.79 -9.57
N ARG A 261 30.50 3.71 -8.60
CA ARG A 261 30.79 3.36 -7.20
C ARG A 261 29.97 2.20 -6.67
N ASP A 262 28.71 2.12 -7.08
CA ASP A 262 27.69 1.26 -6.53
C ASP A 262 27.37 0.16 -7.57
N ASP A 263 27.05 -1.06 -7.15
CA ASP A 263 26.78 -2.18 -8.07
C ASP A 263 25.38 -2.13 -8.69
N VAL A 264 24.45 -1.42 -8.05
CA VAL A 264 23.07 -1.23 -8.52
C VAL A 264 22.62 0.20 -8.30
N VAL A 265 22.22 0.87 -9.37
CA VAL A 265 21.72 2.25 -9.35
C VAL A 265 20.23 2.27 -9.69
N VAL A 266 19.42 2.64 -8.70
CA VAL A 266 17.97 2.84 -8.82
C VAL A 266 17.69 4.34 -8.90
N VAL A 267 16.92 4.76 -9.92
CA VAL A 267 16.42 6.12 -10.06
C VAL A 267 14.90 6.09 -9.93
N TYR A 268 14.37 6.72 -8.88
CA TYR A 268 12.94 6.85 -8.63
C TYR A 268 12.46 8.26 -9.07
N LEU A 269 11.59 8.32 -10.06
CA LEU A 269 11.09 9.56 -10.65
C LEU A 269 9.63 9.81 -10.28
N HIS A 270 9.29 11.07 -10.08
CA HIS A 270 7.90 11.51 -10.02
C HIS A 270 7.59 12.24 -11.34
N TRP A 271 6.91 11.60 -12.29
CA TRP A 271 6.90 12.01 -13.71
C TRP A 271 5.68 11.53 -14.52
N GLY A 272 5.55 12.04 -15.75
CA GLY A 272 4.46 11.68 -16.65
C GLY A 272 3.26 12.59 -16.53
N GLU A 273 2.18 12.26 -17.22
CA GLU A 273 0.92 13.01 -17.17
C GLU A 273 -0.10 12.20 -16.36
N GLU A 274 -0.81 12.87 -15.44
CA GLU A 274 -1.82 12.22 -14.60
C GLU A 274 -2.84 11.44 -15.43
N LEU A 275 -3.15 10.22 -14.97
CA LEU A 275 -4.12 9.29 -15.56
C LEU A 275 -3.78 8.80 -16.98
N GLN A 276 -2.64 9.22 -17.56
CA GLN A 276 -2.22 8.76 -18.86
C GLN A 276 -1.59 7.37 -18.75
N VAL A 277 -2.21 6.36 -19.34
CA VAL A 277 -1.73 4.97 -19.28
C VAL A 277 -0.47 4.74 -20.13
N ALA A 278 -0.34 5.45 -21.25
CA ALA A 278 0.85 5.38 -22.09
C ALA A 278 1.90 6.40 -21.62
N PRO A 279 3.19 6.04 -21.49
CA PRO A 279 4.21 6.99 -21.09
C PRO A 279 4.33 8.15 -22.09
N THR A 280 4.70 9.33 -21.61
CA THR A 280 4.93 10.51 -22.46
C THR A 280 6.23 10.37 -23.25
N ALA A 281 6.43 11.24 -24.24
CA ALA A 281 7.71 11.29 -24.98
C ALA A 281 8.87 11.70 -24.06
N ASP A 282 8.61 12.63 -23.13
CA ASP A 282 9.62 13.10 -22.18
C ASP A 282 9.99 12.01 -21.15
N GLN A 283 9.02 11.21 -20.69
CA GLN A 283 9.30 10.04 -19.84
C GLN A 283 10.25 9.07 -20.55
N ARG A 284 9.96 8.71 -21.81
CA ARG A 284 10.81 7.80 -22.60
C ARG A 284 12.21 8.36 -22.81
N ALA A 285 12.32 9.61 -23.24
CA ALA A 285 13.62 10.23 -23.51
C ALA A 285 14.48 10.42 -22.25
N LEU A 286 13.87 10.72 -21.09
CA LEU A 286 14.58 10.75 -19.82
C LEU A 286 15.02 9.36 -19.37
N ALA A 287 14.17 8.32 -19.55
CA ALA A 287 14.55 6.94 -19.26
C ALA A 287 15.76 6.49 -20.09
N GLU A 288 15.79 6.79 -21.39
CA GLU A 288 16.93 6.55 -22.28
C GLU A 288 18.19 7.26 -21.78
N SER A 289 18.08 8.54 -21.43
CA SER A 289 19.21 9.33 -20.94
C SER A 289 19.78 8.80 -19.61
N LEU A 290 18.92 8.30 -18.73
CA LEU A 290 19.31 7.70 -17.46
C LEU A 290 19.94 6.31 -17.64
N ALA A 291 19.40 5.50 -18.55
CA ALA A 291 20.00 4.22 -18.95
C ALA A 291 21.41 4.45 -19.51
N GLU A 292 21.59 5.41 -20.42
CA GLU A 292 22.91 5.80 -20.94
C GLU A 292 23.86 6.34 -19.87
N ALA A 293 23.33 6.92 -18.78
CA ALA A 293 24.12 7.40 -17.66
C ALA A 293 24.56 6.28 -16.69
N GLY A 294 24.04 5.05 -16.86
CA GLY A 294 24.39 3.89 -16.03
C GLY A 294 23.36 3.55 -14.95
N ALA A 295 22.10 3.94 -15.09
CA ALA A 295 21.04 3.44 -14.21
C ALA A 295 20.68 1.99 -14.55
N ASP A 296 20.63 1.12 -13.55
CA ASP A 296 20.19 -0.28 -13.70
C ASP A 296 18.66 -0.40 -13.60
N VAL A 297 18.05 0.48 -12.80
CA VAL A 297 16.61 0.53 -12.59
C VAL A 297 16.12 1.97 -12.66
N VAL A 298 15.13 2.24 -13.51
CA VAL A 298 14.40 3.51 -13.57
C VAL A 298 12.93 3.23 -13.31
N VAL A 299 12.38 3.72 -12.21
CA VAL A 299 10.94 3.60 -11.92
C VAL A 299 10.33 4.96 -11.67
N GLY A 300 9.02 5.09 -11.84
CA GLY A 300 8.36 6.28 -11.35
C GLY A 300 6.90 6.15 -11.01
N ALA A 301 6.39 7.20 -10.38
CA ALA A 301 5.01 7.40 -9.98
C ALA A 301 4.51 8.76 -10.50
N HIS A 302 3.47 9.39 -9.93
CA HIS A 302 2.75 10.60 -10.39
C HIS A 302 1.61 10.38 -11.38
N SER A 303 1.74 9.45 -12.34
CA SER A 303 0.65 9.19 -13.29
C SER A 303 -0.63 8.66 -12.62
N HIS A 304 -0.56 8.27 -11.34
CA HIS A 304 -1.63 7.65 -10.53
C HIS A 304 -2.24 6.38 -11.13
N VAL A 305 -1.67 5.85 -12.22
CA VAL A 305 -2.07 4.63 -12.89
C VAL A 305 -0.85 3.78 -13.22
N LEU A 306 -1.03 2.46 -13.27
CA LEU A 306 0.02 1.55 -13.72
C LEU A 306 0.34 1.82 -15.20
N GLN A 307 1.62 2.04 -15.51
CA GLN A 307 2.14 2.12 -16.88
C GLN A 307 3.06 0.92 -17.17
N GLY A 308 3.53 0.82 -18.41
CA GLY A 308 4.39 -0.29 -18.85
C GLY A 308 5.71 -0.38 -18.10
N ALA A 309 6.17 -1.63 -17.88
CA ALA A 309 7.52 -1.91 -17.43
C ALA A 309 8.16 -3.06 -18.21
N GLY A 310 9.49 -3.12 -18.17
CA GLY A 310 10.31 -4.08 -18.91
C GLY A 310 11.74 -3.54 -19.10
N MET A 311 12.49 -4.18 -19.99
CA MET A 311 13.88 -3.83 -20.29
C MET A 311 13.97 -2.76 -21.39
N LEU A 312 14.76 -1.72 -21.13
CA LEU A 312 15.27 -0.75 -22.09
C LEU A 312 16.78 -0.96 -22.22
N GLY A 313 17.20 -1.77 -23.19
CA GLY A 313 18.57 -2.30 -23.19
C GLY A 313 18.79 -3.14 -21.94
N ASP A 314 19.82 -2.79 -21.16
CA ASP A 314 20.18 -3.47 -19.91
C ASP A 314 19.52 -2.85 -18.66
N THR A 315 18.78 -1.74 -18.83
CA THR A 315 18.09 -1.03 -17.73
C THR A 315 16.66 -1.52 -17.58
N TYR A 316 16.24 -1.89 -16.37
CA TYR A 316 14.82 -2.16 -16.08
C TYR A 316 14.06 -0.85 -15.89
N VAL A 317 13.05 -0.60 -16.71
CA VAL A 317 12.22 0.61 -16.64
C VAL A 317 10.80 0.26 -16.22
N GLY A 318 10.24 0.99 -15.26
CA GLY A 318 8.82 0.97 -14.90
C GLY A 318 8.23 2.38 -14.89
N TYR A 319 7.50 2.75 -15.94
CA TYR A 319 7.10 4.14 -16.15
C TYR A 319 6.12 4.67 -15.11
N GLY A 320 5.26 3.83 -14.54
CA GLY A 320 4.23 4.28 -13.61
C GLY A 320 3.84 3.15 -12.66
N LEU A 321 4.13 3.32 -11.38
CA LEU A 321 3.80 2.37 -10.31
C LEU A 321 2.40 2.62 -9.71
N GLY A 322 1.69 3.66 -10.18
CA GLY A 322 0.37 4.06 -9.72
C GLY A 322 0.37 4.55 -8.27
N ASN A 323 -0.79 4.52 -7.64
CA ASN A 323 -0.93 4.82 -6.22
C ASN A 323 -0.59 3.59 -5.38
N PHE A 324 -0.06 3.76 -4.17
CA PHE A 324 0.08 2.69 -3.19
C PHE A 324 -0.90 2.85 -2.02
N ALA A 325 -0.77 3.91 -1.22
CA ALA A 325 -1.75 4.27 -0.20
C ALA A 325 -2.35 5.62 -0.57
N TRP A 326 -3.67 5.67 -0.77
CA TRP A 326 -4.33 6.82 -1.41
C TRP A 326 -5.70 7.08 -0.79
N TYR A 327 -6.08 8.36 -0.68
CA TYR A 327 -7.29 8.82 0.00
C TYR A 327 -8.62 8.50 -0.74
N HIS A 328 -8.56 7.90 -1.93
CA HIS A 328 -9.71 7.35 -2.66
C HIS A 328 -9.34 6.19 -3.58
N GLY A 329 -10.28 5.33 -3.95
CA GLY A 329 -10.04 4.18 -4.85
C GLY A 329 -10.44 4.37 -6.31
N ARG A 330 -10.49 5.60 -6.84
CA ARG A 330 -10.87 5.85 -8.25
C ARG A 330 -9.88 5.23 -9.25
N GLN A 331 -8.59 5.32 -8.95
CA GLN A 331 -7.50 4.62 -9.62
C GLN A 331 -7.06 3.51 -8.67
N SER A 332 -7.79 2.40 -8.70
CA SER A 332 -7.67 1.36 -7.69
C SER A 332 -6.47 0.45 -7.90
N GLU A 333 -6.03 0.28 -9.16
CA GLU A 333 -4.92 -0.61 -9.53
C GLU A 333 -3.61 -0.14 -8.86
N THR A 334 -3.01 -1.04 -8.10
CA THR A 334 -1.80 -0.77 -7.32
C THR A 334 -0.91 -2.01 -7.25
N GLY A 335 0.33 -1.87 -6.81
CA GLY A 335 1.20 -3.00 -6.58
C GLY A 335 2.52 -2.65 -5.92
N VAL A 336 3.27 -3.72 -5.63
CA VAL A 336 4.69 -3.65 -5.32
C VAL A 336 5.44 -4.38 -6.45
N LEU A 337 6.27 -3.64 -7.17
CA LEU A 337 7.24 -4.21 -8.10
C LEU A 337 8.43 -4.75 -7.30
N ARG A 338 8.72 -6.04 -7.43
CA ARG A 338 9.88 -6.68 -6.82
C ARG A 338 10.85 -7.11 -7.89
N LEU A 339 12.07 -6.57 -7.82
CA LEU A 339 13.18 -6.92 -8.70
C LEU A 339 14.14 -7.82 -7.93
N THR A 340 14.59 -8.90 -8.55
CA THR A 340 15.72 -9.68 -8.05
C THR A 340 16.94 -9.29 -8.85
N VAL A 341 17.97 -8.84 -8.15
CA VAL A 341 19.26 -8.48 -8.70
C VAL A 341 20.27 -9.54 -8.34
N ARG A 342 21.11 -9.94 -9.29
CA ARG A 342 22.25 -10.82 -9.08
C ARG A 342 23.41 -10.28 -9.90
N ASP A 343 24.56 -10.15 -9.26
CA ASP A 343 25.80 -9.68 -9.90
C ASP A 343 25.62 -8.32 -10.63
N GLY A 344 24.87 -7.40 -10.03
CA GLY A 344 24.55 -6.08 -10.61
C GLY A 344 23.35 -6.06 -11.56
N GLU A 345 22.92 -7.22 -12.08
CA GLU A 345 21.89 -7.29 -13.12
C GLU A 345 20.50 -7.67 -12.59
N VAL A 346 19.44 -7.04 -13.12
CA VAL A 346 18.05 -7.44 -12.86
C VAL A 346 17.76 -8.75 -13.58
N VAL A 347 17.65 -9.85 -12.82
CA VAL A 347 17.43 -11.20 -13.37
C VAL A 347 16.00 -11.71 -13.22
N ARG A 348 15.16 -11.01 -12.45
CA ARG A 348 13.74 -11.33 -12.31
C ARG A 348 12.91 -10.12 -11.91
N ASP A 349 11.74 -10.00 -12.52
CA ASP A 349 10.67 -9.12 -12.04
C ASP A 349 9.47 -9.92 -11.48
N GLN A 350 8.82 -9.37 -10.47
CA GLN A 350 7.59 -9.89 -9.89
C GLN A 350 6.71 -8.74 -9.44
N TRP A 351 5.47 -8.72 -9.94
CA TRP A 351 4.46 -7.78 -9.46
C TRP A 351 3.54 -8.43 -8.44
N VAL A 352 3.54 -7.85 -7.23
CA VAL A 352 2.55 -8.16 -6.20
C VAL A 352 1.43 -7.12 -6.33
N LEU A 353 0.44 -7.43 -7.17
CA LEU A 353 -0.67 -6.53 -7.47
C LEU A 353 -1.74 -6.52 -6.37
N GLY A 354 -2.40 -5.38 -6.23
CA GLY A 354 -3.46 -5.12 -5.30
C GLY A 354 -4.51 -4.14 -5.81
N ARG A 355 -5.46 -3.80 -4.93
CA ARG A 355 -6.42 -2.73 -5.12
C ARG A 355 -6.49 -1.82 -3.91
N ILE A 356 -6.56 -0.52 -4.16
CA ILE A 356 -6.99 0.47 -3.16
C ILE A 356 -8.52 0.37 -3.03
N PRO A 357 -9.09 0.27 -1.81
CA PRO A 357 -10.53 0.27 -1.60
C PRO A 357 -11.19 1.51 -2.20
N LEU A 358 -12.46 1.40 -2.59
CA LEU A 358 -13.18 2.49 -3.29
C LEU A 358 -13.20 3.79 -2.47
N GLU A 359 -13.37 3.67 -1.16
CA GLU A 359 -13.33 4.74 -0.16
C GLU A 359 -11.93 5.33 0.07
N GLY A 360 -10.89 4.74 -0.52
CA GLY A 360 -9.50 5.04 -0.23
C GLY A 360 -8.94 4.18 0.91
N GLY A 361 -7.68 4.44 1.25
CA GLY A 361 -6.97 3.77 2.32
C GLY A 361 -5.76 2.98 1.82
N VAL A 362 -5.40 1.99 2.62
CA VAL A 362 -4.23 1.15 2.38
C VAL A 362 -4.53 0.03 1.38
N PRO A 363 -3.56 -0.37 0.54
CA PRO A 363 -3.78 -1.30 -0.56
C PRO A 363 -4.00 -2.73 -0.06
N GLN A 364 -4.94 -3.42 -0.71
CA GLN A 364 -5.29 -4.82 -0.44
C GLN A 364 -4.74 -5.72 -1.54
N PRO A 365 -4.08 -6.84 -1.23
CA PRO A 365 -3.57 -7.74 -2.27
C PRO A 365 -4.73 -8.33 -3.07
N LEU A 366 -4.55 -8.47 -4.39
CA LEU A 366 -5.53 -9.14 -5.24
C LEU A 366 -5.77 -10.58 -4.76
N GLU A 367 -6.98 -11.07 -5.01
CA GLU A 367 -7.28 -12.48 -4.82
C GLU A 367 -6.38 -13.31 -5.74
N ARG A 368 -5.98 -14.51 -5.29
CA ARG A 368 -5.06 -15.35 -6.09
C ARG A 368 -5.63 -15.70 -7.47
N SER A 369 -6.96 -15.78 -7.60
CA SER A 369 -7.69 -15.98 -8.87
C SER A 369 -7.52 -14.83 -9.85
N GLU A 370 -7.43 -13.59 -9.36
CA GLU A 370 -7.31 -12.38 -10.21
C GLU A 370 -5.86 -12.13 -10.63
N ARG A 371 -4.88 -12.57 -9.82
CA ARG A 371 -3.46 -12.28 -10.04
C ARG A 371 -2.94 -12.68 -11.42
N PRO A 372 -3.22 -13.87 -11.98
CA PRO A 372 -2.71 -14.22 -13.30
C PRO A 372 -3.19 -13.26 -14.39
N ALA A 373 -4.48 -12.90 -14.37
CA ALA A 373 -5.06 -11.97 -15.34
C ALA A 373 -4.51 -10.55 -15.15
N ALA A 374 -4.39 -10.09 -13.91
CA ALA A 374 -3.86 -8.77 -13.60
C ALA A 374 -2.36 -8.65 -13.96
N VAL A 375 -1.56 -9.68 -13.67
CA VAL A 375 -0.15 -9.73 -14.07
C VAL A 375 -0.01 -9.80 -15.59
N ALA A 376 -0.87 -10.57 -16.28
CA ALA A 376 -0.88 -10.62 -17.74
C ALA A 376 -1.24 -9.26 -18.36
N ALA A 377 -2.25 -8.57 -17.81
CA ALA A 377 -2.66 -7.25 -18.24
C ALA A 377 -1.53 -6.23 -18.05
N TRP A 378 -0.88 -6.25 -16.87
CA TRP A 378 0.27 -5.41 -16.59
C TRP A 378 1.45 -5.70 -17.53
N ARG A 379 1.81 -6.98 -17.75
CA ARG A 379 2.88 -7.37 -18.69
C ARG A 379 2.61 -6.90 -20.11
N ALA A 380 1.35 -6.85 -20.53
CA ALA A 380 0.98 -6.37 -21.85
C ALA A 380 1.23 -4.86 -22.04
N LEU A 381 1.39 -4.08 -20.95
CA LEU A 381 1.71 -2.66 -21.03
C LEU A 381 3.17 -2.40 -21.45
N GLY A 382 4.09 -3.33 -21.16
CA GLY A 382 5.53 -3.20 -21.46
C GLY A 382 5.83 -2.99 -22.96
N PRO A 383 5.41 -3.91 -23.85
CA PRO A 383 5.63 -3.75 -25.29
C PRO A 383 5.00 -2.48 -25.87
N ALA A 384 3.82 -2.08 -25.37
CA ALA A 384 3.17 -0.83 -25.79
C ALA A 384 3.94 0.42 -25.36
N ALA A 385 4.76 0.32 -24.31
CA ALA A 385 5.66 1.37 -23.84
C ALA A 385 7.05 1.35 -24.52
N GLY A 386 7.28 0.43 -25.47
CA GLY A 386 8.58 0.27 -26.15
C GLY A 386 9.61 -0.51 -25.35
N LEU A 387 9.18 -1.31 -24.37
CA LEU A 387 10.07 -2.10 -23.51
C LEU A 387 10.05 -3.58 -23.90
N ALA A 388 11.21 -4.22 -23.85
CA ALA A 388 11.33 -5.66 -24.00
C ALA A 388 10.91 -6.39 -22.73
N ALA A 389 10.46 -7.64 -22.84
CA ALA A 389 10.28 -8.48 -21.66
C ALA A 389 11.65 -8.87 -21.10
N LEU A 390 11.76 -8.94 -19.77
CA LEU A 390 12.96 -9.49 -19.14
C LEU A 390 13.11 -10.98 -19.52
N GLU A 391 14.19 -11.32 -20.22
CA GLU A 391 14.47 -12.69 -20.63
C GLU A 391 14.71 -13.56 -19.39
N ARG A 392 13.99 -14.69 -19.31
CA ARG A 392 14.18 -15.65 -18.22
C ARG A 392 15.12 -16.71 -18.77
N PRO A 393 16.29 -16.96 -18.16
CA PRO A 393 17.19 -17.99 -18.65
C PRO A 393 16.45 -19.33 -18.76
N GLU A 394 16.46 -19.92 -19.96
CA GLU A 394 15.91 -21.25 -20.21
C GLU A 394 16.63 -22.27 -19.33
N ARG A 395 15.85 -23.16 -18.70
CA ARG A 395 16.39 -24.26 -17.89
C ARG A 395 17.19 -25.18 -18.83
N ALA A 396 18.50 -25.32 -18.61
CA ALA A 396 19.36 -26.17 -19.45
C ALA A 396 18.89 -27.65 -19.44
N PRO A 397 19.02 -28.40 -20.55
CA PRO A 397 18.54 -29.78 -20.65
C PRO A 397 19.58 -30.77 -20.11
N ASP A 398 19.22 -31.54 -19.08
CA ASP A 398 20.03 -32.66 -18.58
C ASP A 398 19.94 -33.89 -19.51
N GLY A 399 21.09 -34.51 -19.77
CA GLY A 399 21.29 -35.69 -20.62
C GLY A 399 20.76 -37.02 -20.05
N PRO A 400 20.94 -38.14 -20.79
CA PRO A 400 19.93 -39.17 -20.93
C PRO A 400 19.84 -40.11 -19.73
N SER A 401 18.60 -40.36 -19.27
CA SER A 401 18.27 -41.49 -18.40
C SER A 401 17.41 -42.50 -19.16
N ASP A 402 17.86 -43.76 -19.11
CA ASP A 402 17.12 -44.91 -19.61
C ASP A 402 15.88 -45.20 -18.73
N GLY A 403 14.74 -45.42 -19.38
CA GLY A 403 13.85 -46.53 -19.00
C GLY A 403 12.80 -46.31 -17.91
N ALA A 404 11.75 -45.58 -18.27
CA ALA A 404 10.33 -45.88 -18.03
C ALA A 404 9.76 -45.92 -16.58
N GLY A 405 8.86 -44.97 -16.29
CA GLY A 405 7.81 -45.13 -15.28
C GLY A 405 7.28 -43.83 -14.68
N SER A 406 6.48 -43.07 -15.45
CA SER A 406 5.58 -41.98 -15.04
C SER A 406 5.37 -41.81 -13.53
N SER A 407 6.09 -40.87 -12.91
CA SER A 407 5.78 -40.31 -11.59
C SER A 407 6.45 -38.93 -11.43
N GLY A 408 5.75 -38.04 -10.72
CA GLY A 408 5.94 -36.59 -10.72
C GLY A 408 7.31 -36.11 -10.23
N GLU A 409 7.76 -35.03 -10.86
CA GLU A 409 8.98 -34.32 -10.49
C GLU A 409 8.77 -33.57 -9.17
N ALA A 410 9.59 -33.91 -8.20
CA ALA A 410 9.56 -33.37 -6.86
C ALA A 410 9.77 -31.85 -6.87
N ALA A 411 8.77 -31.14 -6.37
CA ALA A 411 8.92 -29.80 -5.83
C ALA A 411 10.06 -29.81 -4.79
N ALA A 412 10.85 -28.73 -4.77
CA ALA A 412 11.59 -28.35 -3.57
C ALA A 412 10.66 -28.49 -2.35
N PRO A 413 11.14 -28.94 -1.17
CA PRO A 413 10.27 -29.36 -0.09
C PRO A 413 9.24 -28.28 0.20
N ASP A 414 7.99 -28.60 -0.15
CA ASP A 414 6.80 -27.88 0.22
C ASP A 414 6.74 -28.04 1.74
N VAL A 415 7.33 -27.08 2.46
CA VAL A 415 6.97 -26.91 3.85
C VAL A 415 5.48 -26.57 3.78
N PRO A 416 4.56 -27.43 4.28
CA PRO A 416 3.15 -27.09 4.27
C PRO A 416 3.03 -25.70 4.88
N ALA A 417 2.26 -24.81 4.25
CA ALA A 417 1.94 -23.54 4.88
C ALA A 417 1.35 -23.87 6.25
N GLU A 418 2.13 -23.62 7.30
CA GLU A 418 1.80 -24.04 8.65
C GLU A 418 0.38 -23.57 8.97
N PHE A 419 -0.48 -24.49 9.42
CA PHE A 419 -1.86 -24.17 9.75
C PHE A 419 -1.90 -22.99 10.71
N VAL A 420 -2.49 -21.87 10.28
CA VAL A 420 -2.65 -20.67 11.10
C VAL A 420 -3.90 -20.86 11.94
N GLY A 421 -3.74 -21.06 13.25
CA GLY A 421 -4.82 -21.18 14.20
C GLY A 421 -4.59 -20.29 15.41
N THR A 422 -4.97 -19.02 15.34
CA THR A 422 -4.74 -18.07 16.46
C THR A 422 -6.03 -17.72 17.17
N VAL A 423 -6.02 -17.75 18.50
CA VAL A 423 -7.11 -17.27 19.36
C VAL A 423 -6.68 -15.96 20.02
N ARG A 424 -7.44 -14.87 19.84
CA ARG A 424 -7.16 -13.58 20.49
C ARG A 424 -8.42 -12.94 21.09
N PRO A 425 -8.31 -12.15 22.17
CA PRO A 425 -9.37 -11.22 22.55
C PRO A 425 -9.75 -10.29 21.39
N LEU A 426 -10.99 -9.82 21.36
CA LEU A 426 -11.40 -8.85 20.35
C LEU A 426 -10.70 -7.51 20.64
N GLY A 427 -9.86 -7.05 19.71
CA GLY A 427 -9.24 -5.74 19.78
C GLY A 427 -10.23 -4.60 19.52
N PRO A 428 -9.87 -3.35 19.87
CA PRO A 428 -10.76 -2.19 19.76
C PRO A 428 -11.39 -2.01 18.36
N ALA A 429 -10.61 -2.19 17.29
CA ALA A 429 -11.10 -2.06 15.91
C ALA A 429 -12.18 -3.09 15.55
N VAL A 430 -12.04 -4.34 16.03
CA VAL A 430 -13.04 -5.39 15.78
C VAL A 430 -14.28 -5.15 16.62
N ARG A 431 -14.13 -4.72 17.89
CA ARG A 431 -15.25 -4.33 18.74
C ARG A 431 -16.04 -3.16 18.12
N GLN A 432 -15.36 -2.14 17.61
CA GLN A 432 -15.99 -0.99 16.95
C GLN A 432 -16.75 -1.41 15.69
N ARG A 433 -16.17 -2.27 14.86
CA ARG A 433 -16.83 -2.81 13.67
C ARG A 433 -18.09 -3.61 14.00
N MET A 434 -18.06 -4.36 15.09
CA MET A 434 -19.19 -5.19 15.53
C MET A 434 -20.29 -4.40 16.25
N LEU A 435 -19.94 -3.27 16.87
CA LEU A 435 -20.85 -2.48 17.69
C LEU A 435 -22.05 -1.97 16.88
N GLY A 436 -23.25 -2.39 17.27
CA GLY A 436 -24.49 -2.03 16.58
C GLY A 436 -24.75 -2.79 15.29
N VAL A 437 -23.82 -3.67 14.88
CA VAL A 437 -23.87 -4.49 13.66
C VAL A 437 -24.20 -5.93 14.06
N SER A 438 -23.17 -6.75 14.30
CA SER A 438 -23.28 -8.14 14.77
C SER A 438 -23.24 -8.28 16.29
N HIS A 439 -23.02 -7.18 17.03
CA HIS A 439 -22.95 -7.19 18.50
C HIS A 439 -23.51 -5.92 19.14
N ARG A 440 -24.37 -6.11 20.14
CA ARG A 440 -24.98 -5.06 20.96
C ARG A 440 -24.79 -5.41 22.43
N PRO A 441 -23.82 -4.80 23.14
CA PRO A 441 -23.43 -5.24 24.49
C PRO A 441 -24.56 -5.29 25.52
N ALA A 442 -25.60 -4.46 25.36
CA ALA A 442 -26.75 -4.41 26.27
C ALA A 442 -27.84 -5.45 25.94
N GLU A 443 -27.80 -6.07 24.76
CA GLU A 443 -28.84 -6.95 24.24
C GLU A 443 -28.33 -8.37 24.01
N CYS A 444 -27.04 -8.53 23.73
CA CYS A 444 -26.45 -9.82 23.40
C CYS A 444 -26.20 -10.69 24.63
N PRO A 445 -26.34 -12.02 24.49
CA PRO A 445 -26.14 -12.94 25.62
C PRO A 445 -24.68 -13.08 26.05
N LEU A 446 -23.72 -12.64 25.21
CA LEU A 446 -22.29 -12.67 25.50
C LEU A 446 -21.73 -11.26 25.63
N GLY A 447 -20.81 -11.04 26.57
CA GLY A 447 -20.01 -9.82 26.64
C GLY A 447 -18.77 -9.87 25.74
N TRP A 448 -18.10 -8.73 25.56
CA TRP A 448 -16.87 -8.65 24.75
C TRP A 448 -15.75 -9.59 25.22
N ASP A 449 -15.68 -9.86 26.51
CA ASP A 449 -14.64 -10.70 27.11
C ASP A 449 -14.95 -12.19 26.99
N ASP A 450 -16.18 -12.53 26.62
CA ASP A 450 -16.63 -13.89 26.31
C ASP A 450 -16.42 -14.26 24.84
N LEU A 451 -16.06 -13.29 23.99
CA LEU A 451 -15.82 -13.52 22.57
C LEU A 451 -14.33 -13.62 22.25
N ARG A 452 -13.98 -14.45 21.27
CA ARG A 452 -12.62 -14.54 20.73
C ARG A 452 -12.63 -14.39 19.23
N LEU A 453 -11.65 -13.64 18.72
CA LEU A 453 -11.34 -13.59 17.30
C LEU A 453 -10.36 -14.72 16.98
N LEU A 454 -10.79 -15.58 16.08
CA LEU A 454 -10.00 -16.61 15.45
C LEU A 454 -9.42 -16.11 14.12
N ARG A 455 -8.18 -16.51 13.84
CA ARG A 455 -7.66 -16.59 12.47
C ARG A 455 -7.37 -18.05 12.16
N LEU A 456 -7.99 -18.57 11.10
CA LEU A 456 -8.00 -19.99 10.77
C LEU A 456 -7.54 -20.19 9.33
N SER A 457 -6.54 -21.04 9.10
CA SER A 457 -6.24 -21.52 7.76
C SER A 457 -7.42 -22.34 7.24
N TYR A 458 -7.73 -22.20 5.96
CA TYR A 458 -8.68 -23.05 5.25
C TYR A 458 -8.22 -23.23 3.81
N VAL A 459 -8.69 -24.29 3.16
CA VAL A 459 -8.39 -24.54 1.75
C VAL A 459 -9.52 -23.95 0.90
N GLY A 460 -9.20 -23.10 -0.06
CA GLY A 460 -10.16 -22.61 -1.04
C GLY A 460 -10.60 -23.68 -2.04
N TYR A 461 -11.68 -23.44 -2.76
CA TYR A 461 -12.12 -24.30 -3.88
C TYR A 461 -11.09 -24.44 -5.00
N ASP A 462 -10.14 -23.51 -5.08
CA ASP A 462 -8.98 -23.52 -5.96
C ASP A 462 -7.85 -24.44 -5.45
N GLY A 463 -8.05 -25.13 -4.34
CA GLY A 463 -7.02 -25.93 -3.69
C GLY A 463 -5.94 -25.06 -3.04
N VAL A 464 -6.23 -23.82 -2.68
CA VAL A 464 -5.22 -22.92 -2.15
C VAL A 464 -5.46 -22.56 -0.70
N ASP A 465 -4.41 -22.61 0.11
CA ASP A 465 -4.45 -22.21 1.51
C ASP A 465 -4.70 -20.70 1.66
N ARG A 466 -5.72 -20.38 2.45
CA ARG A 466 -6.22 -19.04 2.78
C ARG A 466 -6.32 -18.93 4.30
N VAL A 467 -6.39 -17.72 4.85
CA VAL A 467 -6.64 -17.49 6.28
C VAL A 467 -7.90 -16.65 6.44
N GLY A 468 -8.90 -17.23 7.09
CA GLY A 468 -10.16 -16.60 7.41
C GLY A 468 -10.16 -15.96 8.80
N ARG A 469 -11.25 -15.24 9.09
CA ARG A 469 -11.53 -14.69 10.43
C ARG A 469 -12.90 -15.15 10.88
N MET A 470 -12.99 -15.56 12.14
CA MET A 470 -14.24 -16.01 12.76
C MET A 470 -14.28 -15.49 14.19
N VAL A 471 -15.44 -15.02 14.65
CA VAL A 471 -15.65 -14.74 16.07
C VAL A 471 -16.48 -15.89 16.64
N VAL A 472 -16.07 -16.40 17.80
CA VAL A 472 -16.75 -17.49 18.53
C VAL A 472 -16.74 -17.21 20.03
N ALA A 473 -17.51 -17.97 20.80
CA ALA A 473 -17.40 -17.96 22.25
C ALA A 473 -16.01 -18.44 22.69
N ARG A 474 -15.47 -17.82 23.74
CA ARG A 474 -14.16 -18.12 24.32
C ARG A 474 -14.01 -19.60 24.64
N GLU A 475 -15.07 -20.24 25.13
CA GLU A 475 -15.06 -21.63 25.58
C GLU A 475 -14.84 -22.63 24.43
N VAL A 476 -15.37 -22.35 23.22
CA VAL A 476 -15.22 -23.25 22.06
C VAL A 476 -14.03 -22.88 21.15
N ALA A 477 -13.33 -21.77 21.43
CA ALA A 477 -12.34 -21.20 20.51
C ALA A 477 -11.21 -22.16 20.14
N GLN A 478 -10.75 -23.00 21.08
CA GLN A 478 -9.70 -23.99 20.78
C GLN A 478 -10.24 -25.20 20.01
N ASP A 479 -11.47 -25.62 20.28
CA ASP A 479 -12.11 -26.70 19.54
C ASP A 479 -12.27 -26.30 18.07
N VAL A 480 -12.73 -25.08 17.81
CA VAL A 480 -12.86 -24.53 16.46
C VAL A 480 -11.52 -24.45 15.74
N VAL A 481 -10.43 -24.06 16.44
CA VAL A 481 -9.08 -24.11 15.86
C VAL A 481 -8.70 -25.55 15.46
N GLY A 482 -9.02 -26.53 16.30
CA GLY A 482 -8.79 -27.95 15.99
C GLY A 482 -9.63 -28.46 14.82
N ILE A 483 -10.91 -28.08 14.76
CA ILE A 483 -11.81 -28.43 13.65
C ILE A 483 -11.23 -27.94 12.33
N PHE A 484 -10.92 -26.65 12.24
CA PHE A 484 -10.43 -26.08 10.98
C PHE A 484 -9.03 -26.57 10.61
N ARG A 485 -8.23 -27.05 11.59
CA ARG A 485 -7.00 -27.77 11.32
C ARG A 485 -7.28 -29.09 10.62
N ASP A 486 -8.18 -29.91 11.16
CA ASP A 486 -8.55 -31.20 10.56
C ASP A 486 -9.13 -31.01 9.14
N LEU A 487 -9.97 -29.99 8.94
CA LEU A 487 -10.51 -29.63 7.62
C LEU A 487 -9.40 -29.18 6.66
N HIS A 488 -8.45 -28.37 7.13
CA HIS A 488 -7.33 -27.88 6.32
C HIS A 488 -6.37 -29.01 5.93
N GLU A 489 -6.02 -29.89 6.86
CA GLU A 489 -5.19 -31.09 6.63
C GLU A 489 -5.87 -32.06 5.64
N ALA A 490 -7.18 -32.24 5.78
CA ALA A 490 -7.98 -33.03 4.83
C ALA A 490 -8.30 -32.30 3.53
N ARG A 491 -7.88 -31.04 3.41
CA ARG A 491 -8.08 -30.18 2.25
C ARG A 491 -9.55 -30.01 1.83
N PHE A 492 -10.45 -30.03 2.80
CA PHE A 492 -11.86 -29.75 2.57
C PHE A 492 -12.03 -28.30 2.09
N PRO A 493 -12.63 -28.06 0.90
CA PRO A 493 -12.69 -26.72 0.35
C PRO A 493 -13.77 -25.89 1.05
N ILE A 494 -13.36 -24.72 1.53
CA ILE A 494 -14.21 -23.67 2.09
C ILE A 494 -14.15 -22.48 1.14
N ARG A 495 -15.30 -21.90 0.79
CA ARG A 495 -15.36 -20.76 -0.14
C ARG A 495 -14.66 -19.54 0.44
N GLN A 496 -15.11 -19.11 1.61
CA GLN A 496 -14.58 -17.96 2.33
C GLN A 496 -14.95 -18.04 3.80
N MET A 497 -14.22 -17.28 4.63
CA MET A 497 -14.49 -17.17 6.06
C MET A 497 -14.21 -15.74 6.53
N LEU A 498 -15.28 -14.94 6.52
CA LEU A 498 -15.33 -13.54 6.92
C LEU A 498 -16.27 -13.37 8.12
N LEU A 499 -16.02 -12.36 8.93
CA LEU A 499 -16.97 -11.95 9.98
C LEU A 499 -18.26 -11.45 9.33
N VAL A 500 -19.41 -11.75 9.95
CA VAL A 500 -20.73 -11.34 9.44
C VAL A 500 -20.86 -9.81 9.33
N ASP A 501 -20.03 -9.05 10.04
CA ASP A 501 -19.91 -7.60 9.89
C ASP A 501 -19.51 -7.13 8.49
N ALA A 502 -18.83 -7.98 7.70
CA ALA A 502 -18.57 -7.69 6.27
C ALA A 502 -19.87 -7.57 5.46
N TYR A 503 -20.95 -8.13 5.99
CA TYR A 503 -22.29 -8.10 5.42
C TYR A 503 -23.23 -7.23 6.27
N GLY A 504 -22.69 -6.33 7.11
CA GLY A 504 -23.51 -5.46 7.96
C GLY A 504 -24.39 -6.21 8.97
N GLY A 505 -23.96 -7.39 9.42
CA GLY A 505 -24.73 -8.21 10.39
C GLY A 505 -25.88 -8.99 9.75
N ASP A 506 -25.94 -9.05 8.42
CA ASP A 506 -27.00 -9.69 7.66
C ASP A 506 -26.60 -11.12 7.28
N ASP A 507 -27.28 -12.09 7.90
CA ASP A 507 -27.02 -13.52 7.66
C ASP A 507 -27.45 -13.97 6.27
N ASP A 508 -28.53 -13.42 5.71
CA ASP A 508 -28.98 -13.82 4.37
C ASP A 508 -27.94 -13.39 3.33
N ARG A 509 -27.33 -12.21 3.49
CA ARG A 509 -26.20 -11.78 2.65
C ARG A 509 -24.94 -12.61 2.88
N SER A 510 -24.62 -12.97 4.12
CA SER A 510 -23.48 -13.85 4.44
C SER A 510 -23.66 -15.24 3.81
N MET A 511 -24.82 -15.86 4.00
CA MET A 511 -25.17 -17.15 3.42
C MET A 511 -25.19 -17.10 1.89
N ALA A 512 -25.80 -16.07 1.29
CA ALA A 512 -25.82 -15.91 -0.16
C ALA A 512 -24.42 -15.79 -0.78
N ALA A 513 -23.45 -15.27 -0.01
CA ALA A 513 -22.04 -15.23 -0.40
C ALA A 513 -21.31 -16.56 -0.19
N ASP A 514 -21.97 -17.61 0.30
CA ASP A 514 -21.37 -18.91 0.62
C ASP A 514 -20.27 -18.77 1.71
N ASN A 515 -20.46 -17.83 2.64
CA ASN A 515 -19.50 -17.51 3.69
C ASN A 515 -19.61 -18.48 4.87
N THR A 516 -18.49 -19.13 5.21
CA THR A 516 -18.37 -19.92 6.44
C THR A 516 -18.23 -18.98 7.64
N SER A 517 -19.18 -18.99 8.57
CA SER A 517 -19.26 -18.01 9.66
C SER A 517 -19.84 -18.58 10.95
N ALA A 518 -19.68 -17.85 12.07
CA ALA A 518 -20.05 -18.35 13.39
C ALA A 518 -20.84 -17.34 14.23
N TYR A 519 -20.24 -16.23 14.66
CA TYR A 519 -20.94 -15.29 15.53
C TYR A 519 -21.76 -14.25 14.78
N ASN A 520 -23.06 -14.17 15.11
CA ASN A 520 -23.91 -13.01 14.82
C ASN A 520 -25.00 -12.89 15.90
N CYS A 521 -25.00 -11.80 16.66
CA CYS A 521 -25.98 -11.60 17.72
C CYS A 521 -27.32 -11.11 17.18
N ARG A 522 -28.23 -12.06 17.00
CA ARG A 522 -29.62 -11.80 16.62
C ARG A 522 -30.58 -12.85 17.17
N ALA A 523 -31.86 -12.52 17.17
CA ALA A 523 -32.91 -13.52 17.32
C ALA A 523 -32.96 -14.45 16.09
N VAL A 524 -33.46 -15.67 16.31
CA VAL A 524 -33.84 -16.59 15.24
C VAL A 524 -34.86 -15.89 14.33
N THR A 525 -34.73 -16.12 13.02
CA THR A 525 -35.59 -15.48 12.01
C THR A 525 -37.06 -15.76 12.31
N GLY A 526 -37.85 -14.71 12.57
CA GLY A 526 -39.27 -14.81 12.89
C GLY A 526 -39.61 -15.12 14.36
N GLY A 527 -38.65 -15.10 15.28
CA GLY A 527 -38.85 -15.36 16.72
C GLY A 527 -38.21 -14.31 17.64
N SER A 528 -38.38 -14.50 18.96
CA SER A 528 -37.76 -13.69 20.02
C SER A 528 -36.62 -14.41 20.75
N THR A 529 -36.36 -15.67 20.42
CA THR A 529 -35.27 -16.48 21.01
C THR A 529 -33.98 -16.22 20.24
N PHE A 530 -32.86 -16.09 20.94
CA PHE A 530 -31.54 -15.96 20.32
C PHE A 530 -31.16 -17.20 19.51
N SER A 531 -30.52 -16.98 18.37
CA SER A 531 -29.90 -18.05 17.58
C SER A 531 -28.66 -18.61 18.30
N ASP A 532 -28.29 -19.85 18.01
CA ASP A 532 -27.03 -20.47 18.49
C ASP A 532 -25.79 -19.65 18.06
N HIS A 533 -25.88 -18.96 16.91
CA HIS A 533 -24.88 -18.01 16.44
C HIS A 533 -24.71 -16.81 17.39
N ALA A 534 -25.75 -16.40 18.11
CA ALA A 534 -25.68 -15.31 19.08
C ALA A 534 -24.93 -15.70 20.36
N TYR A 535 -24.81 -17.01 20.63
CA TYR A 535 -23.98 -17.57 21.68
C TYR A 535 -22.57 -17.92 21.21
N GLY A 536 -22.23 -17.69 19.94
CA GLY A 536 -20.91 -18.02 19.39
C GLY A 536 -20.55 -19.50 19.44
N LYS A 537 -21.58 -20.37 19.47
CA LYS A 537 -21.49 -21.84 19.56
C LYS A 537 -22.06 -22.54 18.33
N ALA A 538 -22.26 -21.80 17.24
CA ALA A 538 -22.68 -22.32 15.97
C ALA A 538 -21.73 -21.93 14.85
N ILE A 539 -21.61 -22.78 13.83
CA ILE A 539 -20.82 -22.55 12.63
C ILE A 539 -21.60 -23.07 11.43
N ASP A 540 -21.73 -22.22 10.41
CA ASP A 540 -22.23 -22.60 9.10
C ASP A 540 -21.05 -22.81 8.14
N ILE A 541 -21.02 -23.91 7.40
CA ILE A 541 -19.96 -24.25 6.44
C ILE A 541 -20.51 -24.23 5.00
N ASN A 542 -19.97 -23.34 4.16
CA ASN A 542 -20.38 -23.16 2.76
C ASN A 542 -21.92 -23.19 2.56
N PRO A 543 -22.67 -22.21 3.10
CA PRO A 543 -24.13 -22.15 3.04
C PRO A 543 -24.79 -22.45 1.69
N VAL A 544 -24.19 -22.05 0.55
CA VAL A 544 -24.77 -22.34 -0.77
C VAL A 544 -24.63 -23.83 -1.10
N ARG A 545 -23.54 -24.46 -0.68
CA ARG A 545 -23.22 -25.87 -0.97
C ARG A 545 -23.93 -26.82 -0.02
N ASN A 546 -24.23 -26.32 1.18
CA ASN A 546 -24.86 -27.06 2.26
C ASN A 546 -26.11 -26.30 2.75
N PRO A 547 -27.14 -26.13 1.90
CA PRO A 547 -28.25 -25.25 2.22
C PRO A 547 -29.09 -25.78 3.39
N TYR A 548 -29.82 -24.87 4.03
CA TYR A 548 -30.94 -25.23 4.88
C TYR A 548 -32.20 -25.45 4.02
N VAL A 549 -32.75 -26.66 4.04
CA VAL A 549 -33.94 -27.05 3.29
C VAL A 549 -35.17 -27.04 4.20
N LEU A 550 -36.02 -26.03 4.02
CA LEU A 550 -37.27 -25.85 4.74
C LEU A 550 -38.49 -26.15 3.84
N PRO A 551 -39.66 -26.51 4.41
CA PRO A 551 -40.90 -26.57 3.65
C PRO A 551 -41.27 -25.25 2.95
N SER A 552 -40.84 -24.12 3.50
CA SER A 552 -41.09 -22.77 2.99
C SER A 552 -40.09 -22.32 1.91
N GLY A 553 -38.98 -23.03 1.70
CA GLY A 553 -37.94 -22.66 0.75
C GLY A 553 -36.55 -23.18 1.11
N ILE A 554 -35.58 -22.85 0.27
CA ILE A 554 -34.18 -23.24 0.44
C ILE A 554 -33.38 -21.99 0.75
N LEU A 555 -32.59 -22.02 1.82
CA LEU A 555 -31.78 -20.90 2.29
C LEU A 555 -30.29 -21.28 2.24
N PRO A 556 -29.44 -20.49 1.58
CA PRO A 556 -29.78 -19.39 0.66
C PRO A 556 -30.43 -19.92 -0.63
N PRO A 557 -31.21 -19.10 -1.39
CA PRO A 557 -31.89 -19.54 -2.61
C PRO A 557 -30.98 -20.16 -3.68
N ALA A 558 -29.73 -19.70 -3.76
CA ALA A 558 -28.72 -20.24 -4.67
C ALA A 558 -28.36 -21.70 -4.34
N GLY A 559 -28.58 -22.14 -3.10
CA GLY A 559 -28.34 -23.51 -2.68
C GLY A 559 -29.36 -24.52 -3.20
N ARG A 560 -30.38 -24.10 -3.95
CA ARG A 560 -31.33 -25.01 -4.61
C ARG A 560 -30.65 -26.08 -5.47
N ALA A 561 -29.51 -25.77 -6.07
CA ALA A 561 -28.72 -26.72 -6.84
C ALA A 561 -28.15 -27.88 -5.99
N TYR A 562 -28.10 -27.73 -4.67
CA TYR A 562 -27.48 -28.67 -3.71
C TYR A 562 -28.48 -29.28 -2.72
N ALA A 563 -29.77 -29.02 -2.87
CA ALA A 563 -30.81 -29.45 -1.94
C ALA A 563 -31.10 -30.96 -2.01
N ASP A 564 -31.00 -31.55 -3.21
CA ASP A 564 -31.31 -32.96 -3.46
C ASP A 564 -30.05 -33.83 -3.67
N VAL A 565 -28.88 -33.35 -3.23
CA VAL A 565 -27.62 -34.12 -3.32
C VAL A 565 -27.64 -35.29 -2.34
N ASP A 566 -27.14 -36.45 -2.76
CA ASP A 566 -26.96 -37.60 -1.88
C ASP A 566 -25.91 -37.29 -0.81
N ARG A 567 -26.34 -37.27 0.46
CA ARG A 567 -25.50 -37.02 1.64
C ARG A 567 -25.32 -38.26 2.51
N SER A 568 -25.60 -39.44 1.98
CA SER A 568 -25.35 -40.71 2.67
C SER A 568 -23.84 -40.97 2.84
N ALA A 569 -23.50 -41.83 3.78
CA ALA A 569 -22.11 -42.12 4.08
C ALA A 569 -21.42 -42.81 2.89
N GLY A 570 -20.35 -42.19 2.38
CA GLY A 570 -19.62 -42.67 1.20
C GLY A 570 -20.18 -42.21 -0.14
N ALA A 571 -21.17 -41.30 -0.15
CA ALA A 571 -21.65 -40.68 -1.38
C ALA A 571 -20.54 -39.87 -2.09
N ASP A 572 -20.53 -39.93 -3.42
CA ASP A 572 -19.66 -39.11 -4.27
C ASP A 572 -20.30 -37.73 -4.44
N ALA A 573 -19.79 -36.76 -3.68
CA ALA A 573 -20.35 -35.42 -3.59
C ALA A 573 -19.41 -34.38 -4.19
N ASP A 574 -20.00 -33.32 -4.77
CA ASP A 574 -19.27 -32.16 -5.26
C ASP A 574 -18.34 -31.59 -4.17
N PRO A 575 -17.17 -31.02 -4.52
CA PRO A 575 -16.27 -30.42 -3.55
C PRO A 575 -16.98 -29.45 -2.58
N GLY A 576 -16.73 -29.62 -1.28
CA GLY A 576 -17.24 -28.77 -0.20
C GLY A 576 -18.72 -28.97 0.15
N VAL A 577 -19.37 -29.98 -0.44
CA VAL A 577 -20.63 -30.56 0.00
C VAL A 577 -20.35 -31.51 1.17
N ILE A 578 -21.09 -31.35 2.26
CA ILE A 578 -20.96 -32.16 3.47
C ILE A 578 -21.85 -33.40 3.37
N VAL A 579 -21.27 -34.58 3.59
CA VAL A 579 -21.98 -35.86 3.61
C VAL A 579 -21.76 -36.59 4.93
N ALA A 580 -22.68 -37.51 5.27
CA ALA A 580 -22.63 -38.23 6.53
C ALA A 580 -21.28 -38.95 6.72
N GLY A 581 -20.64 -38.69 7.85
CA GLY A 581 -19.38 -39.32 8.21
C GLY A 581 -18.17 -38.82 7.44
N ASP A 582 -18.26 -37.72 6.68
CA ASP A 582 -17.10 -37.09 6.05
C ASP A 582 -16.15 -36.41 7.04
N VAL A 583 -15.10 -35.74 6.54
CA VAL A 583 -14.11 -35.10 7.41
C VAL A 583 -14.68 -33.92 8.21
N VAL A 584 -15.66 -33.20 7.68
CA VAL A 584 -16.30 -32.09 8.40
C VAL A 584 -17.11 -32.65 9.56
N VAL A 585 -18.01 -33.60 9.28
CA VAL A 585 -18.84 -34.22 10.30
C VAL A 585 -17.98 -34.85 11.39
N ARG A 586 -16.91 -35.57 11.05
CA ARG A 586 -16.00 -36.16 12.05
C ARG A 586 -15.26 -35.12 12.88
N ALA A 587 -14.72 -34.07 12.25
CA ALA A 587 -13.96 -33.03 12.95
C ALA A 587 -14.82 -32.30 13.99
N PHE A 588 -16.07 -32.00 13.64
CA PHE A 588 -17.04 -31.38 14.55
C PHE A 588 -17.51 -32.35 15.64
N THR A 589 -18.02 -33.54 15.27
CA THR A 589 -18.60 -34.50 16.23
C THR A 589 -17.58 -35.09 17.20
N SER A 590 -16.31 -35.24 16.82
CA SER A 590 -15.26 -35.68 17.74
C SER A 590 -14.98 -34.69 18.87
N ARG A 591 -15.51 -33.46 18.77
CA ARG A 591 -15.40 -32.37 19.75
C ARG A 591 -16.75 -32.00 20.38
N GLY A 592 -17.75 -32.88 20.25
CA GLY A 592 -19.06 -32.69 20.88
C GLY A 592 -19.99 -31.71 20.16
N TRP A 593 -19.71 -31.36 18.91
CA TRP A 593 -20.63 -30.59 18.07
C TRP A 593 -21.64 -31.52 17.38
N GLU A 594 -22.87 -31.07 17.22
CA GLU A 594 -23.91 -31.75 16.47
C GLU A 594 -24.03 -31.16 15.06
N TRP A 595 -24.39 -31.99 14.08
CA TRP A 595 -24.64 -31.56 12.70
C TRP A 595 -26.15 -31.45 12.45
N GLY A 596 -26.59 -30.33 11.87
CA GLY A 596 -28.00 -30.01 11.62
C GLY A 596 -28.73 -30.86 10.57
N ALA A 597 -28.08 -31.86 9.99
CA ALA A 597 -28.65 -32.70 8.92
C ALA A 597 -29.97 -33.40 9.30
N SER A 598 -30.20 -33.70 10.59
CA SER A 598 -31.47 -34.26 11.08
C SER A 598 -32.67 -33.33 10.85
N PHE A 599 -32.42 -32.03 10.70
CA PHE A 599 -33.41 -31.01 10.38
C PHE A 599 -33.27 -30.47 8.95
N ALA A 600 -32.48 -31.15 8.10
CA ALA A 600 -32.10 -30.71 6.77
C ALA A 600 -31.40 -29.34 6.74
N ASP A 601 -30.74 -28.94 7.83
CA ASP A 601 -29.84 -27.79 7.90
C ASP A 601 -28.41 -28.26 7.68
N TYR A 602 -28.02 -28.40 6.40
CA TYR A 602 -26.78 -29.09 6.05
C TYR A 602 -25.51 -28.27 6.32
N GLN A 603 -25.64 -26.95 6.44
CA GLN A 603 -24.53 -26.02 6.74
C GLN A 603 -24.16 -26.03 8.21
N HIS A 604 -25.13 -26.32 9.08
CA HIS A 604 -25.09 -25.90 10.47
C HIS A 604 -24.47 -26.94 11.40
N PHE A 605 -23.57 -26.48 12.26
CA PHE A 605 -23.04 -27.23 13.39
C PHE A 605 -23.15 -26.40 14.67
N SER A 606 -23.55 -27.01 15.78
CA SER A 606 -23.60 -26.32 17.08
C SER A 606 -23.29 -27.22 18.29
N THR A 607 -23.03 -26.62 19.46
CA THR A 607 -22.68 -27.34 20.71
C THR A 607 -23.67 -27.10 21.85
N ASN A 608 -24.96 -26.95 21.54
CA ASN A 608 -25.96 -26.64 22.55
C ASN A 608 -26.24 -27.77 23.54
#